data_AF-A0A2A2D8C9-F1
#
_entry.id   AF-A0A2A2D8C9-F1
#
_cell.length_a   1.000
_cell.length_b   1.000
_cell.length_c   1.000
_cell.angle_alpha   90.00
_cell.angle_beta   90.00
_cell.angle_gamma   90.00
#
_symmetry.space_group_name_H-M   'P 1'
#
loop_
_entity.id
_entity.type
_entity.pdbx_description
1 polymer ?
#
loop_
_entity_poly.entity_id
_entity_poly.type
_entity_poly.pdbx_seq_one_letter_code
_entity_poly.pdbx_strand_id
1 'polypeptide(L)'
;MDEQALLVDWGWATRGAPWLDAGYWVIWLVAAGEHPPENAEQWAARIPSWVTAPRHGINAFAHANANMWEEIAGPEPDPWTQRTLDAARRWASHRAA
;
A
#
# COMPACT_ATOMS: atom_id res chain seq x y z
N MET A 1 17.38 -20.56 -13.67
CA MET A 1 17.57 -19.72 -12.46
C MET A 1 16.40 -20.02 -11.56
N ASP A 2 16.64 -20.22 -10.27
CA ASP A 2 15.55 -20.53 -9.34
C ASP A 2 14.71 -19.27 -9.11
N GLU A 3 13.46 -19.28 -9.58
CA GLU A 3 12.46 -18.20 -9.42
C GLU A 3 11.88 -18.17 -7.99
N GLN A 4 12.75 -18.24 -6.97
CA GLN A 4 12.34 -18.25 -5.58
C GLN A 4 12.48 -16.86 -4.96
N ALA A 5 11.39 -16.37 -4.36
CA ALA A 5 11.38 -15.19 -3.51
C ALA A 5 11.30 -15.62 -2.04
N LEU A 6 12.12 -15.00 -1.18
CA LEU A 6 12.12 -15.21 0.27
C LEU A 6 11.54 -13.99 0.98
N LEU A 7 10.62 -14.21 1.90
CA LEU A 7 10.09 -13.15 2.77
C LEU A 7 11.01 -12.99 3.99
N VAL A 8 11.58 -11.81 4.14
CA VAL A 8 12.56 -11.44 5.18
C VAL A 8 12.03 -10.28 6.02
N ASP A 9 12.83 -9.80 6.99
CA ASP A 9 12.50 -8.66 7.85
C ASP A 9 11.20 -8.81 8.67
N TRP A 10 11.15 -9.88 9.47
CA TRP A 10 9.99 -10.21 10.31
C TRP A 10 9.88 -9.40 11.61
N GLY A 11 10.68 -8.34 11.79
CA GLY A 11 10.77 -7.60 13.05
C GLY A 11 9.46 -6.95 13.51
N TRP A 12 8.55 -6.69 12.57
CA TRP A 12 7.25 -6.03 12.81
C TRP A 12 6.04 -6.89 12.41
N ALA A 13 6.25 -8.19 12.16
CA ALA A 13 5.17 -9.08 11.77
C ALA A 13 4.08 -9.13 12.84
N THR A 14 2.84 -8.82 12.45
CA THR A 14 1.71 -8.63 13.37
C THR A 14 0.47 -9.36 12.85
N ARG A 15 -0.43 -9.74 13.76
CA ARG A 15 -1.74 -10.31 13.39
C ARG A 15 -2.65 -9.20 12.86
N GLY A 16 -3.20 -9.39 11.67
CA GLY A 16 -4.10 -8.43 11.04
C GLY A 16 -5.11 -9.08 10.10
N ALA A 17 -5.93 -8.26 9.46
CA ALA A 17 -6.80 -8.72 8.39
C ALA A 17 -5.97 -9.29 7.22
N PRO A 18 -6.38 -10.42 6.62
CA PRO A 18 -5.56 -11.15 5.63
C PRO A 18 -5.38 -10.40 4.30
N TRP A 19 -6.05 -9.26 4.11
CA TRP A 19 -5.95 -8.41 2.92
C TRP A 19 -4.99 -7.23 3.12
N LEU A 20 -4.47 -7.00 4.33
CA LEU A 20 -3.62 -5.84 4.63
C LEU A 20 -2.33 -5.83 3.82
N ASP A 21 -1.66 -6.98 3.67
CA ASP A 21 -0.42 -7.08 2.89
C ASP A 21 -0.63 -6.66 1.42
N ALA A 22 -1.77 -7.06 0.83
CA ALA A 22 -2.14 -6.63 -0.52
C ALA A 22 -2.39 -5.12 -0.59
N GLY A 23 -2.94 -4.52 0.46
CA GLY A 23 -3.12 -3.07 0.56
C GLY A 23 -1.80 -2.29 0.66
N TYR A 24 -0.86 -2.78 1.47
CA TYR A 24 0.49 -2.21 1.50
C TYR A 24 1.17 -2.33 0.13
N TRP A 25 1.00 -3.46 -0.55
CA TRP A 25 1.56 -3.66 -1.89
C TRP A 25 1.08 -2.62 -2.90
N VAL A 26 -0.18 -2.17 -2.82
CA VAL A 26 -0.71 -1.10 -3.69
C VAL A 26 0.11 0.18 -3.56
N ILE A 27 0.42 0.62 -2.33
CA ILE A 27 1.23 1.83 -2.09
C ILE A 27 2.61 1.67 -2.72
N TRP A 28 3.26 0.52 -2.50
CA TRP A 28 4.60 0.27 -3.03
C TRP A 28 4.66 0.19 -4.55
N LEU A 29 3.65 -0.41 -5.19
CA LEU A 29 3.55 -0.43 -6.65
C LEU A 29 3.37 0.98 -7.24
N VAL A 30 2.55 1.81 -6.60
CA VAL A 30 2.37 3.21 -7.02
C VAL A 30 3.66 4.01 -6.80
N ALA A 31 4.34 3.81 -5.67
CA ALA A 31 5.60 4.48 -5.33
C ALA A 31 6.76 4.10 -6.25
N ALA A 32 6.75 2.87 -6.79
CA ALA A 32 7.70 2.41 -7.80
C ALA A 32 7.58 3.17 -9.14
N GLY A 33 6.50 3.94 -9.34
CA GLY A 33 6.38 4.97 -10.37
C GLY A 33 5.58 4.57 -11.61
N GLU A 34 5.55 3.29 -11.98
CA GLU A 34 4.90 2.84 -13.23
C GLU A 34 3.42 2.47 -13.08
N HIS A 35 2.91 2.37 -11.84
CA HIS A 35 1.53 1.92 -11.60
C HIS A 35 0.64 3.07 -11.10
N PRO A 36 -0.38 3.48 -11.88
CA PRO A 36 -1.54 4.18 -11.34
C PRO A 36 -2.24 3.34 -10.25
N PRO A 37 -2.96 3.97 -9.29
CA PRO A 37 -3.68 3.25 -8.24
C PRO A 37 -4.61 2.15 -8.78
N GLU A 38 -5.33 2.38 -9.88
CA GLU A 38 -6.21 1.36 -10.45
C GLU A 38 -5.44 0.11 -10.93
N ASN A 39 -4.26 0.29 -11.52
CA ASN A 39 -3.43 -0.81 -12.01
C ASN A 39 -2.78 -1.56 -10.85
N ALA A 40 -2.42 -0.86 -9.77
CA ALA A 40 -1.88 -1.47 -8.57
C ALA A 40 -2.96 -2.32 -7.85
N GLU A 41 -4.21 -1.87 -7.79
CA GLU A 41 -5.31 -2.67 -7.22
C GLU A 41 -5.60 -3.95 -8.02
N GLN A 42 -5.36 -3.97 -9.34
CA GLN A 42 -5.49 -5.19 -10.13
C GLN A 42 -4.49 -6.27 -9.72
N TRP A 43 -3.31 -5.89 -9.22
CA TRP A 43 -2.36 -6.85 -8.63
C TRP A 43 -2.87 -7.36 -7.27
N ALA A 44 -3.36 -6.45 -6.43
CA ALA A 44 -3.98 -6.82 -5.15
C ALA A 44 -5.19 -7.75 -5.34
N ALA A 45 -5.97 -7.57 -6.41
CA ALA A 45 -7.11 -8.42 -6.77
C ALA A 45 -6.74 -9.87 -7.12
N ARG A 46 -5.45 -10.20 -7.29
CA ARG A 46 -4.98 -11.58 -7.41
C ARG A 46 -4.92 -12.31 -6.06
N ILE A 47 -5.03 -11.58 -4.95
CA ILE A 47 -5.04 -12.14 -3.59
C ILE A 47 -6.50 -12.41 -3.18
N PRO A 48 -6.89 -13.66 -2.87
CA PRO A 48 -8.29 -13.99 -2.57
C PRO A 48 -8.89 -13.21 -1.39
N SER A 49 -8.09 -12.90 -0.36
CA SER A 49 -8.53 -12.11 0.79
C SER A 49 -8.85 -10.65 0.43
N TRP A 50 -8.19 -10.09 -0.58
CA TRP A 50 -8.47 -8.73 -1.07
C TRP A 50 -9.85 -8.62 -1.68
N VAL A 51 -10.23 -9.60 -2.51
CA VAL A 51 -11.51 -9.63 -3.23
C VAL A 51 -12.70 -9.67 -2.26
N THR A 52 -12.53 -10.31 -1.12
CA THR A 52 -13.58 -10.45 -0.08
C THR A 52 -13.48 -9.39 1.01
N ALA A 53 -12.49 -8.50 0.95
CA ALA A 53 -12.30 -7.45 1.94
C ALA A 53 -13.45 -6.43 1.92
N PRO A 54 -13.89 -5.95 3.09
CA PRO A 54 -14.91 -4.92 3.15
C PRO A 54 -14.41 -3.64 2.49
N ARG A 55 -15.16 -3.12 1.50
CA ARG A 55 -14.82 -1.87 0.78
C ARG A 55 -14.50 -0.71 1.72
N HIS A 56 -15.32 -0.54 2.77
CA HIS A 56 -15.10 0.51 3.77
C HIS A 56 -13.80 0.32 4.56
N GLY A 57 -13.38 -0.93 4.79
CA GLY A 57 -12.11 -1.26 5.44
C GLY A 57 -10.92 -0.89 4.58
N ILE A 58 -10.95 -1.19 3.28
CA ILE A 58 -9.90 -0.78 2.33
C ILE A 58 -9.82 0.75 2.27
N ASN A 59 -10.96 1.45 2.18
CA ASN A 59 -10.99 2.91 2.11
C ASN A 59 -10.40 3.54 3.39
N ALA A 60 -10.81 3.05 4.57
CA ALA A 60 -10.26 3.49 5.84
C ALA A 60 -8.75 3.23 5.95
N PHE A 61 -8.29 2.07 5.48
CA PHE A 61 -6.88 1.71 5.48
C PHE A 61 -6.05 2.59 4.54
N ALA A 62 -6.54 2.89 3.34
CA ALA A 62 -5.87 3.80 2.40
C ALA A 62 -5.71 5.21 3.00
N HIS A 63 -6.78 5.75 3.61
CA HIS A 63 -6.73 7.04 4.30
C HIS A 63 -5.76 7.02 5.49
N ALA A 64 -5.81 5.97 6.32
CA ALA A 64 -4.92 5.83 7.47
C ALA A 64 -3.44 5.80 7.06
N ASN A 65 -3.12 5.12 5.96
CA ASN A 65 -1.75 5.10 5.43
C ASN A 65 -1.30 6.46 4.90
N ALA A 66 -2.18 7.22 4.24
CA ALA A 66 -1.84 8.57 3.80
C ALA A 66 -1.48 9.47 4.99
N ASN A 67 -2.24 9.39 6.09
CA ASN A 67 -1.94 10.12 7.33
C ASN A 67 -0.63 9.64 7.98
N MET A 68 -0.41 8.33 8.06
CA MET A 68 0.81 7.76 8.63
C MET A 68 2.05 8.20 7.87
N TRP A 69 2.00 8.17 6.52
CA TRP A 69 3.13 8.62 5.71
C TRP A 69 3.35 10.13 5.77
N GLU A 70 2.31 10.92 6.01
CA GLU A 70 2.44 12.36 6.24
C GLU A 70 3.19 12.64 7.54
N GLU A 71 2.90 11.88 8.60
CA GLU A 71 3.64 11.94 9.86
C GLU A 71 5.09 11.48 9.70
N ILE A 72 5.34 10.38 8.99
CA ILE A 72 6.68 9.86 8.71
C ILE A 72 7.52 10.85 7.89
N ALA A 73 6.92 11.48 6.88
CA ALA A 73 7.60 12.43 6.01
C ALA A 73 8.09 13.67 6.75
N GLY A 74 7.29 14.18 7.68
CA GLY A 74 7.59 15.42 8.38
C GLY A 74 7.77 16.60 7.42
N PRO A 75 8.47 17.67 7.84
CA PRO A 75 8.60 18.90 7.06
C PRO A 75 9.61 18.82 5.90
N GLU A 76 10.63 17.95 6.00
CA GLU A 76 11.72 17.83 5.04
C GLU A 76 12.03 16.35 4.74
N PRO A 77 11.14 15.65 4.02
CA PRO A 77 11.34 14.24 3.69
C PRO A 77 12.47 14.05 2.68
N ASP A 78 13.21 12.95 2.82
CA ASP A 78 14.10 12.49 1.76
C ASP A 78 13.29 12.08 0.50
N PRO A 79 13.92 11.97 -0.69
CA PRO A 79 13.21 11.69 -1.92
C PRO A 79 12.42 10.38 -1.93
N TRP A 80 12.87 9.33 -1.22
CA TRP A 80 12.15 8.06 -1.15
C TRP A 80 10.90 8.18 -0.27
N THR A 81 11.02 8.85 0.88
CA THR A 81 9.89 9.09 1.77
C THR A 81 8.83 9.96 1.08
N GLN A 82 9.26 11.03 0.38
CA GLN A 82 8.36 11.88 -0.39
C GLN A 82 7.57 11.10 -1.46
N ARG A 83 8.24 10.24 -2.24
CA ARG A 83 7.57 9.41 -3.25
C ARG A 83 6.54 8.45 -2.64
N THR A 84 6.83 7.91 -1.47
CA THR A 84 5.94 6.97 -0.80
C THR A 84 4.71 7.68 -0.22
N LEU A 85 4.89 8.88 0.35
CA LEU A 85 3.79 9.75 0.75
C LEU A 85 2.88 10.11 -0.43
N ASP A 86 3.46 10.52 -1.56
CA ASP A 86 2.69 10.86 -2.75
C ASP A 86 1.90 9.66 -3.28
N ALA A 87 2.49 8.46 -3.25
CA ALA A 87 1.81 7.22 -3.60
C ALA A 87 0.63 6.91 -2.67
N ALA A 88 0.83 7.02 -1.35
CA ALA A 88 -0.23 6.80 -0.36
C ALA A 88 -1.39 7.80 -0.54
N ARG A 89 -1.09 9.08 -0.76
CA ARG A 89 -2.09 10.13 -1.05
C ARG A 89 -2.85 9.89 -2.35
N ARG A 90 -2.16 9.47 -3.41
CA ARG A 90 -2.79 9.15 -4.71
C ARG A 90 -3.76 7.97 -4.56
N TRP A 91 -3.37 6.92 -3.84
CA TRP A 91 -4.25 5.79 -3.62
C TRP A 91 -5.45 6.16 -2.73
N ALA A 92 -5.25 6.89 -1.64
CA ALA A 92 -6.34 7.40 -0.80
C ALA A 92 -7.34 8.24 -1.61
N SER A 93 -6.84 9.15 -2.45
CA SER A 93 -7.68 9.99 -3.33
C SER A 93 -8.48 9.14 -4.33
N HIS A 94 -7.85 8.13 -4.94
CA HIS A 94 -8.53 7.18 -5.83
C HIS A 94 -9.68 6.43 -5.13
N ARG A 95 -9.52 6.10 -3.84
CA ARG A 95 -10.53 5.37 -3.05
C ARG A 95 -11.65 6.24 -2.49
N ALA A 96 -11.45 7.55 -2.49
CA ALA A 96 -12.44 8.54 -2.05
C ALA A 96 -13.33 9.05 -3.19
N ALA A 97 -12.92 8.84 -4.45
CA ALA A 97 -13.70 9.17 -5.65
C ALA A 97 -14.85 8.18 -5.88
#